data_AF-A0A965CTE9-F1
#
_entry.id   AF-A0A965CTE9-F1
#
_cell.length_a   1.000
_cell.length_b   1.000
_cell.length_c   1.000
_cell.angle_alpha   90.00
_cell.angle_beta   90.00
_cell.angle_gamma   90.00
#
_symmetry.space_group_name_H-M   'P 1'
#
loop_
_entity.id
_entity.type
_entity.pdbx_description
1 polymer ?
#
loop_
_entity_poly.entity_id
_entity_poly.type
_entity_poly.pdbx_seq_one_letter_code
_entity_poly.pdbx_strand_id
1 'polypeptide(L)'
;MILENGKKMEAYLRKIQTIRGQFPVQCNPNLLACAISDHLESAEGQEMMKRMLMQESSQQALKAKLLRQSMILLGFTVENHYGRDVFYARHVA
;
A
#
# COMPACT_ATOMS: atom_id res chain seq x y z
N MET A 1 -20.11 6.91 11.12
CA MET A 1 -19.51 5.85 10.26
C MET A 1 -18.58 6.42 9.19
N ILE A 2 -18.97 7.42 8.37
CA ILE A 2 -18.09 8.00 7.31
C ILE A 2 -16.81 8.64 7.88
N LEU A 3 -16.91 9.38 8.98
CA LEU A 3 -15.78 10.03 9.67
C LEU A 3 -14.75 9.04 10.24
N GLU A 4 -15.21 7.87 10.68
CA GLU A 4 -14.32 6.84 11.25
C GLU A 4 -13.48 6.18 10.16
N ASN A 5 -14.08 5.94 8.99
CA ASN A 5 -13.37 5.42 7.82
C ASN A 5 -12.35 6.43 7.28
N GLY A 6 -12.66 7.73 7.32
CA GLY A 6 -11.73 8.81 6.97
C GLY A 6 -10.50 8.84 7.87
N LYS A 7 -10.67 8.78 9.19
CA LYS A 7 -9.55 8.73 10.15
C LYS A 7 -8.68 7.47 9.99
N LYS A 8 -9.29 6.32 9.71
CA LYS A 8 -8.59 5.05 9.44
C LYS A 8 -7.73 5.14 8.17
N MET A 9 -8.29 5.70 7.10
CA MET A 9 -7.54 5.92 5.86
C MET A 9 -6.38 6.91 6.08
N GLU A 10 -6.59 7.98 6.83
CA GLU A 10 -5.53 8.94 7.14
C GLU A 10 -4.36 8.29 7.91
N ALA A 11 -4.67 7.45 8.91
CA ALA A 11 -3.66 6.71 9.66
C ALA A 11 -2.86 5.76 8.75
N TYR A 12 -3.54 5.06 7.85
CA TYR A 12 -2.90 4.23 6.84
C TYR A 12 -1.96 5.04 5.95
N LEU A 13 -2.43 6.15 5.37
CA LEU A 13 -1.64 7.00 4.50
C LEU A 13 -0.40 7.57 5.20
N ARG A 14 -0.53 8.01 6.46
CA ARG A 14 0.62 8.46 7.26
C ARG A 14 1.65 7.35 7.45
N LYS A 15 1.19 6.11 7.69
CA LYS A 15 2.09 4.96 7.84
C LYS A 15 2.82 4.64 6.54
N ILE A 16 2.14 4.67 5.40
CA ILE A 16 2.74 4.49 4.07
C ILE A 16 3.78 5.57 3.77
N GLN A 17 3.48 6.84 4.07
CA GLN A 17 4.44 7.94 3.94
C GLN A 17 5.66 7.76 4.87
N THR A 18 5.43 7.28 6.09
CA THR A 18 6.51 6.98 7.03
C THR A 18 7.43 5.89 6.49
N ILE A 19 6.87 4.80 5.95
CA ILE A 19 7.65 3.73 5.29
C ILE A 19 8.43 4.32 4.11
N ARG A 20 7.79 5.12 3.24
CA ARG A 20 8.46 5.78 2.10
C ARG A 20 9.66 6.62 2.54
N GLY A 21 9.54 7.33 3.66
CA GLY A 21 10.60 8.19 4.22
C GLY A 21 11.83 7.42 4.71
N GLN A 22 11.73 6.10 4.92
CA GLN A 22 12.87 5.25 5.30
C GLN A 22 13.75 4.87 4.10
N PHE A 23 13.27 5.11 2.88
CA PHE A 23 13.97 4.76 1.65
C PHE A 23 14.48 6.00 0.92
N PRO A 24 15.64 5.92 0.23
CA PRO A 24 16.12 7.01 -0.61
C PRO A 24 15.13 7.36 -1.72
N VAL A 25 15.25 8.55 -2.29
CA VAL A 25 14.36 9.01 -3.37
C VAL A 25 14.40 8.05 -4.57
N GLN A 26 15.59 7.57 -4.93
CA GLN A 26 15.85 6.67 -6.06
C GLN A 26 15.77 5.18 -5.69
N CYS A 27 15.09 4.82 -4.61
CA CYS A 27 14.89 3.42 -4.22
C CYS A 27 14.19 2.62 -5.32
N ASN A 28 14.57 1.35 -5.50
CA ASN A 28 13.83 0.42 -6.33
C ASN A 28 12.36 0.34 -5.84
N PRO A 29 11.37 0.69 -6.68
CA PRO A 29 9.97 0.69 -6.27
C PRO A 29 9.48 -0.66 -5.73
N ASN A 30 10.04 -1.76 -6.21
CA ASN A 30 9.64 -3.11 -5.78
C ASN A 30 10.16 -3.42 -4.37
N LEU A 31 11.30 -2.86 -3.95
CA LEU A 31 11.77 -3.00 -2.55
C LEU A 31 10.87 -2.21 -1.60
N LEU A 32 10.43 -1.02 -2.00
CA LEU A 32 9.45 -0.25 -1.24
C LEU A 32 8.10 -0.98 -1.16
N ALA A 33 7.66 -1.58 -2.26
CA ALA A 33 6.44 -2.40 -2.28
C ALA A 33 6.55 -3.59 -1.33
N CYS A 34 7.70 -4.25 -1.24
CA CYS A 34 7.95 -5.29 -0.23
C CYS A 34 7.78 -4.74 1.19
N ALA A 35 8.41 -3.62 1.54
CA ALA A 35 8.30 -3.05 2.88
C ALA A 35 6.86 -2.65 3.25
N ILE A 36 6.09 -2.15 2.29
CA ILE A 36 4.65 -1.87 2.49
C ILE A 36 3.86 -3.18 2.66
N SER A 37 4.16 -4.20 1.85
CA SER A 37 3.55 -5.52 1.97
C SER A 37 3.82 -6.15 3.34
N ASP A 38 5.07 -6.08 3.82
CA ASP A 38 5.47 -6.60 5.13
C ASP A 38 4.73 -5.89 6.26
N HIS A 39 4.55 -4.57 6.15
CA HIS A 39 3.74 -3.83 7.11
C HIS A 39 2.28 -4.29 7.09
N LEU A 40 1.67 -4.49 5.91
CA LEU A 40 0.30 -5.02 5.80
C LEU A 40 0.19 -6.43 6.40
N GLU A 41 1.26 -7.21 6.41
CA GLU A 41 1.31 -8.54 7.03
C GLU A 41 1.56 -8.52 8.55
N SER A 42 2.09 -7.42 9.08
CA SER A 42 2.29 -7.23 10.51
C SER A 42 0.98 -7.25 11.31
N ALA A 43 1.04 -7.57 12.61
CA ALA A 43 -0.13 -7.56 13.48
C ALA A 43 -0.89 -6.21 13.46
N GLU A 44 -0.16 -5.10 13.42
CA GLU A 44 -0.71 -3.74 13.31
C GLU A 44 -1.44 -3.54 11.97
N GLY A 45 -0.81 -3.94 10.85
CA GLY A 45 -1.37 -3.83 9.51
C GLY A 45 -2.61 -4.72 9.32
N GLN A 46 -2.58 -5.94 9.87
CA GLN A 46 -3.70 -6.86 9.83
C GLN A 46 -4.90 -6.35 10.63
N GLU A 47 -4.67 -5.76 11.80
CA GLU A 47 -5.72 -5.13 12.60
C GLU A 47 -6.30 -3.91 11.89
N MET A 48 -5.46 -3.11 11.23
CA MET A 48 -5.91 -1.99 10.41
C MET A 48 -6.79 -2.45 9.23
N MET A 49 -6.36 -3.49 8.50
CA MET A 49 -7.12 -4.06 7.39
C MET A 49 -8.45 -4.67 7.85
N LYS A 50 -8.49 -5.40 8.97
CA LYS A 50 -9.74 -5.92 9.56
C LYS A 50 -10.76 -4.82 9.84
N ARG A 51 -10.29 -3.65 10.29
CA ARG A 51 -11.14 -2.48 10.55
C ARG A 51 -11.62 -1.76 9.29
N MET A 52 -11.00 -2.03 8.15
CA MET A 52 -11.39 -1.55 6.81
C MET A 52 -12.24 -2.57 6.03
N LEU A 53 -12.22 -3.84 6.44
CA LEU A 53 -12.78 -5.02 5.76
C LEU A 53 -14.31 -5.13 5.70
N MET A 54 -15.08 -4.05 5.89
CA MET A 54 -16.55 -4.16 5.84
C MET A 54 -17.12 -4.48 4.44
N GLN A 55 -16.30 -4.54 3.38
CA GLN A 55 -16.78 -4.69 1.99
C GLN A 55 -16.02 -5.67 1.08
N GLU A 56 -14.94 -6.35 1.51
CA GLU A 56 -14.19 -7.26 0.61
C GLU A 56 -14.21 -8.72 1.06
N SER A 57 -14.35 -9.63 0.08
CA SER A 57 -14.54 -11.07 0.26
C SER A 57 -13.28 -11.84 0.67
N SER A 58 -12.10 -11.22 0.59
CA SER A 58 -10.82 -11.84 0.96
C SER A 58 -9.81 -10.81 1.47
N GLN A 59 -9.21 -11.11 2.61
CA GLN A 59 -8.12 -10.33 3.22
C GLN A 59 -6.89 -10.23 2.28
N GLN A 60 -6.65 -11.26 1.47
CA GLN A 60 -5.56 -11.25 0.49
C GLN A 60 -5.86 -10.30 -0.68
N ALA A 61 -7.12 -10.24 -1.13
CA ALA A 61 -7.54 -9.32 -2.18
C ALA A 61 -7.43 -7.86 -1.70
N LEU A 62 -7.85 -7.59 -0.46
CA LEU A 62 -7.71 -6.27 0.14
C LEU A 62 -6.24 -5.86 0.28
N LYS A 63 -5.38 -6.78 0.75
CA LYS A 63 -3.94 -6.52 0.84
C LYS A 63 -3.36 -6.12 -0.52
N ALA A 64 -3.65 -6.88 -1.58
CA ALA A 64 -3.16 -6.60 -2.93
C ALA A 64 -3.66 -5.23 -3.43
N LYS A 65 -4.94 -4.92 -3.20
CA LYS A 65 -5.56 -3.63 -3.56
C LYS A 65 -4.90 -2.47 -2.82
N LEU A 66 -4.71 -2.58 -1.51
CA LEU A 66 -4.08 -1.56 -0.66
C LEU A 66 -2.62 -1.32 -1.05
N LEU A 67 -1.86 -2.39 -1.31
CA LEU A 67 -0.49 -2.29 -1.81
C LEU A 67 -0.46 -1.53 -3.14
N ARG A 68 -1.29 -1.94 -4.10
CA ARG A 68 -1.38 -1.29 -5.42
C ARG A 68 -1.73 0.20 -5.30
N GLN A 69 -2.73 0.52 -4.49
CA GLN A 69 -3.17 1.90 -4.25
C GLN A 69 -2.08 2.74 -3.57
N SER A 70 -1.36 2.17 -2.60
CA SER A 70 -0.24 2.85 -1.94
C SER A 70 0.86 3.21 -2.92
N MET A 71 1.27 2.28 -3.78
CA MET A 71 2.31 2.53 -4.76
C MET A 71 1.89 3.61 -5.78
N ILE A 72 0.63 3.59 -6.22
CA ILE A 72 0.08 4.64 -7.10
C ILE A 72 0.08 6.00 -6.39
N LEU A 73 -0.36 6.06 -5.13
CA LEU A 73 -0.40 7.30 -4.35
C LEU A 73 1.00 7.87 -4.09
N LEU A 74 2.00 7.01 -3.97
CA LEU A 74 3.41 7.40 -3.87
C LEU A 74 4.03 7.82 -5.22
N GLY A 75 3.25 7.81 -6.31
CA GLY A 75 3.67 8.28 -7.63
C GLY A 75 4.31 7.22 -8.52
N PHE A 76 4.26 5.94 -8.15
CA PHE A 76 4.78 4.85 -8.97
C PHE A 76 3.75 4.34 -9.99
N THR A 77 4.24 3.80 -11.10
CA THR A 77 3.41 3.07 -12.07
C THR A 77 3.43 1.59 -11.76
N VAL A 78 2.37 0.89 -12.15
CA VAL A 78 2.22 -0.56 -11.94
C VAL A 78 1.87 -1.23 -13.26
N GLU A 79 2.55 -2.32 -13.57
CA GLU A 79 2.19 -3.23 -14.66
C GLU A 79 1.95 -4.62 -14.11
N ASN A 80 1.05 -5.38 -14.74
CA ASN A 80 0.81 -6.77 -14.35
C ASN A 80 1.60 -7.70 -15.28
N HIS A 81 2.58 -8.40 -14.73
CA HIS A 81 3.40 -9.39 -15.42
C HIS A 81 3.05 -10.78 -14.88
N TYR A 82 2.38 -11.60 -15.69
CA TYR A 82 1.98 -12.96 -15.35
C TYR A 82 1.20 -13.06 -14.03
N GLY A 83 0.25 -12.16 -13.81
CA GLY A 83 -0.57 -12.14 -12.60
C GLY A 83 0.11 -11.46 -11.39
N ARG A 84 1.32 -10.93 -11.53
CA ARG A 84 2.03 -10.20 -10.48
C ARG A 84 2.19 -8.72 -10.83
N ASP A 85 1.94 -7.86 -9.85
CA ASP A 85 2.17 -6.44 -9.99
C ASP A 85 3.67 -6.14 -9.86
N VAL A 86 4.21 -5.43 -10.87
CA VAL A 86 5.58 -4.92 -10.89
C VAL A 86 5.51 -3.40 -10.91
N PHE A 87 6.30 -2.76 -10.05
CA PHE A 87 6.26 -1.32 -9.84
C PHE A 87 7.47 -0.63 -10.48
N TYR A 88 7.22 0.50 -11.12
CA TYR A 88 8.24 1.30 -11.80
C TYR A 88 8.20 2.74 -11.33
N ALA A 89 9.36 3.40 -11.36
CA ALA A 89 9.44 4.84 -11.16
C ALA A 89 8.73 5.52 -12.33
N ARG A 90 7.79 6.41 -12.02
CA ARG A 90 7.19 7.26 -13.04
C ARG A 90 8.30 8.16 -13.57
N HIS A 91 8.74 7.91 -14.80
CA HIS A 91 9.63 8.83 -15.48
C HIS A 91 8.86 10.13 -15.67
N VAL A 92 9.35 11.20 -15.06
CA VAL A 92 8.93 12.54 -15.42
C VAL A 92 9.56 12.77 -16.79
N ALA A 93 8.77 12.62 -17.84
CA ALA A 93 9.17 12.97 -19.20
C ALA A 93 9.34 14.50 -19.32
#